data_AF-A0A089HWJ7-F1
#
_entry.id   AF-A0A089HWJ7-F1
#
_cell.length_a   1.000
_cell.length_b   1.000
_cell.length_c   1.000
_cell.angle_alpha   90.00
_cell.angle_beta   90.00
_cell.angle_gamma   90.00
#
_symmetry.space_group_name_H-M   'P 1'
#
loop_
_entity.id
_entity.type
_entity.pdbx_description
1 polymer ?
#
loop_
_entity_poly.entity_id
_entity_poly.type
_entity_poly.pdbx_seq_one_letter_code
_entity_poly.pdbx_strand_id
1 'polypeptide(L)' 'MNKVLKMDESIFELVSRHPEVVDIMTELGFQDIAKPGMLQTAGRFMTLSKGIKLKKMNPDAVKLTFQRHGFEILE' A
#
# COMPACT_ATOMS: atom_id res chain seq x y z
N MET A 1 -11.90 3.77 15.84
CA MET A 1 -11.00 2.59 15.70
C MET A 1 -10.13 2.85 14.48
N ASN A 2 -8.81 2.95 14.65
CA ASN A 2 -7.88 3.11 13.53
C ASN A 2 -7.81 1.80 12.74
N LYS A 3 -7.76 1.89 11.41
CA LYS A 3 -7.52 0.72 10.55
C LYS A 3 -6.03 0.45 10.54
N VAL A 4 -5.63 -0.76 10.92
CA VAL A 4 -4.22 -1.14 11.06
C VAL A 4 -3.76 -1.95 9.84
N LEU A 5 -2.60 -1.59 9.29
CA LEU A 5 -1.95 -2.25 8.16
C LEU A 5 -0.51 -2.60 8.55
N LYS A 6 -0.01 -3.76 8.14
CA LYS A 6 1.39 -4.12 8.31
C LYS A 6 2.16 -3.91 7.01
N MET A 7 3.40 -3.43 7.11
CA MET A 7 4.25 -3.17 5.95
C MET A 7 4.63 -4.43 5.15
N ASP A 8 4.63 -5.60 5.80
CA ASP A 8 4.97 -6.88 5.20
C ASP A 8 3.77 -7.67 4.65
N GLU A 9 2.54 -7.15 4.82
CA GLU A 9 1.37 -7.73 4.14
C GLU A 9 1.44 -7.48 2.64
N SER A 10 0.89 -8.44 1.86
CA SER A 10 0.79 -8.25 0.42
C SER A 10 -0.16 -7.11 0.09
N ILE A 11 0.13 -6.36 -0.97
CA ILE A 11 -0.76 -5.30 -1.45
C ILE A 11 -2.13 -5.87 -1.79
N PHE A 12 -2.18 -7.10 -2.31
CA PHE A 12 -3.43 -7.81 -2.55
C PHE A 12 -4.28 -7.97 -1.29
N GLU A 13 -3.71 -8.39 -0.16
CA GLU A 13 -4.44 -8.54 1.11
C GLU A 13 -4.89 -7.19 1.68
N LEU A 14 -4.01 -6.18 1.62
CA LEU A 14 -4.32 -4.82 2.07
C LEU A 14 -5.52 -4.25 1.32
N VAL A 15 -5.49 -4.33 -0.02
CA VAL A 15 -6.57 -3.84 -0.89
C VAL A 15 -7.85 -4.68 -0.75
N SER A 16 -7.73 -6.00 -0.53
CA SER A 16 -8.88 -6.87 -0.34
C SER A 16 -9.64 -6.54 0.96
N ARG A 17 -8.93 -6.12 2.02
CA ARG A 17 -9.55 -5.65 3.27
C ARG A 17 -10.01 -4.21 3.19
N HIS A 18 -9.26 -3.38 2.48
CA HIS A 18 -9.42 -1.93 2.43
C HIS A 18 -9.23 -1.44 0.98
N PRO A 19 -10.29 -1.48 0.15
CA PRO A 19 -10.21 -1.07 -1.25
C PRO A 19 -9.67 0.35 -1.46
N GLU A 20 -9.92 1.24 -0.50
CA GLU A 20 -9.42 2.63 -0.49
C GLU A 20 -7.88 2.74 -0.45
N VAL A 21 -7.17 1.67 -0.08
CA VAL A 21 -5.72 1.61 -0.15
C VAL A 21 -5.24 1.81 -1.59
N VAL A 22 -6.03 1.44 -2.59
CA VAL A 22 -5.66 1.62 -4.01
C VAL A 22 -5.47 3.09 -4.34
N ASP A 23 -6.39 3.96 -3.91
CA ASP A 23 -6.30 5.40 -4.14
C ASP A 23 -5.08 6.00 -3.43
N ILE A 24 -4.85 5.62 -2.17
CA ILE A 24 -3.70 6.09 -1.37
C ILE A 24 -2.39 5.68 -2.05
N MET A 25 -2.29 4.42 -2.49
CA MET A 25 -1.11 3.92 -3.19
C MET A 25 -0.92 4.63 -4.54
N THR A 26 -2.00 4.94 -5.24
CA THR A 26 -1.95 5.69 -6.50
C THR A 26 -1.47 7.13 -6.28
N GLU A 27 -1.93 7.80 -5.22
CA GLU A 27 -1.44 9.13 -4.80
C GLU A 27 0.06 9.12 -4.49
N LEU A 28 0.54 8.06 -3.82
CA LEU A 28 1.96 7.85 -3.54
C LEU A 28 2.80 7.50 -4.78
N GLY A 29 2.17 7.34 -5.95
CA GLY A 29 2.85 7.06 -7.21
C GLY A 29 2.96 5.57 -7.57
N PHE A 30 2.24 4.68 -6.89
CA PHE A 30 2.10 3.27 -7.26
C PHE A 30 1.02 3.03 -8.31
N GLN A 31 1.02 3.80 -9.41
CA GLN A 31 -0.04 3.76 -10.42
C GLN A 31 -0.29 2.37 -11.04
N ASP A 32 0.72 1.52 -11.09
CA ASP A 32 0.60 0.16 -11.63
C ASP A 32 -0.37 -0.72 -10.84
N ILE A 33 -0.61 -0.44 -9.56
CA ILE A 33 -1.50 -1.25 -8.72
C ILE A 33 -2.97 -1.10 -9.11
N ALA A 34 -3.34 0.01 -9.76
CA ALA A 34 -4.68 0.27 -10.28
C ALA A 34 -4.93 -0.40 -11.65
N LYS A 35 -3.89 -0.95 -12.30
CA LYS A 35 -4.04 -1.60 -13.60
C LYS A 35 -4.75 -2.95 -13.45
N PRO A 36 -5.64 -3.31 -14.39
CA PRO A 36 -6.34 -4.59 -14.35
C PRO A 36 -5.34 -5.75 -14.39
N GLY A 37 -5.55 -6.73 -13.51
CA GLY A 37 -4.69 -7.91 -13.38
C GLY A 37 -3.41 -7.72 -12.54
N MET A 38 -2.96 -6.49 -12.27
CA MET A 38 -1.72 -6.25 -11.50
C MET A 38 -1.85 -6.70 -10.04
N LEU A 39 -2.96 -6.38 -9.38
CA LEU A 39 -3.24 -6.84 -8.01
C LEU A 39 -3.27 -8.37 -7.89
N GLN A 40 -3.87 -9.04 -8.87
CA GLN A 40 -4.05 -10.50 -8.87
C GLN A 40 -2.78 -11.28 -9.21
N THR A 41 -1.76 -10.60 -9.75
CA THR A 41 -0.48 -11.20 -10.14
C THR A 41 0.64 -10.70 -9.22
N ALA A 42 1.27 -9.59 -9.57
CA ALA A 42 2.36 -8.98 -8.82
C ALA A 42 1.92 -8.56 -7.41
N GLY A 43 0.69 -8.07 -7.25
CA GLY A 43 0.16 -7.61 -5.97
C GLY A 43 0.08 -8.68 -4.88
N ARG A 44 0.06 -9.97 -5.26
CA ARG A 44 0.08 -11.10 -4.31
C ARG A 44 1.45 -11.31 -3.64
N PHE A 45 2.53 -10.93 -4.32
CA PHE A 45 3.91 -11.13 -3.85
C PHE A 45 4.59 -9.81 -3.44
N MET A 46 4.06 -8.69 -3.93
CA MET A 46 4.49 -7.35 -3.60
C MET A 46 3.90 -6.92 -2.27
N THR A 47 4.74 -6.45 -1.36
CA THR A 47 4.33 -5.84 -0.09
C THR A 47 4.53 -4.33 -0.17
N LEU A 48 3.91 -3.59 0.76
CA LEU A 48 4.13 -2.15 0.85
C LEU A 48 5.63 -1.84 1.06
N SER A 49 6.31 -2.55 1.96
CA SER A 49 7.75 -2.43 2.21
C SER A 49 8.60 -2.61 0.95
N LYS A 50 8.31 -3.66 0.16
CA LYS A 50 9.02 -3.91 -1.11
C LYS A 50 8.76 -2.82 -2.14
N GLY A 51 7.51 -2.36 -2.24
CA GLY A 51 7.13 -1.27 -3.13
C GLY A 51 7.88 0.03 -2.82
N ILE A 52 7.93 0.41 -1.54
CA ILE A 52 8.66 1.61 -1.05
C ILE A 52 10.13 1.52 -1.45
N LYS A 53 10.78 0.39 -1.19
CA LYS A 53 12.19 0.15 -1.54
C LYS A 53 12.43 0.24 -3.04
N LEU A 54 11.57 -0.40 -3.84
CA LEU A 54 11.70 -0.46 -5.29
C LEU A 54 11.53 0.92 -5.95
N LYS A 55 10.56 1.71 -5.47
CA LYS A 55 10.34 3.09 -5.94
C LYS A 55 11.22 4.13 -5.24
N LYS A 56 12.12 3.71 -4.33
CA LYS A 56 13.01 4.58 -3.55
C LYS A 56 12.26 5.70 -2.81
N MET A 57 11.08 5.38 -2.28
CA MET A 57 10.28 6.33 -1.52
C MET A 57 10.78 6.47 -0.08
N ASN A 58 10.51 7.62 0.52
CA ASN A 58 10.71 7.82 1.94
C ASN A 58 9.60 7.08 2.72
N PRO A 59 9.94 6.08 3.57
CA PRO A 59 8.96 5.33 4.35
C PRO A 59 8.13 6.22 5.30
N ASP A 60 8.71 7.28 5.87
CA ASP A 60 7.99 8.19 6.76
C ASP A 60 6.91 8.99 6.02
N ALA A 61 7.20 9.42 4.78
CA ALA A 61 6.21 10.09 3.93
C ALA A 61 5.04 9.16 3.61
N VAL A 62 5.33 7.90 3.31
CA VAL A 62 4.29 6.88 3.04
C VAL A 62 3.43 6.65 4.27
N LYS A 63 4.05 6.44 5.45
CA LYS A 63 3.32 6.31 6.73
C LYS A 63 2.42 7.51 6.99
N LEU A 64 2.93 8.73 6.80
CA LEU A 64 2.17 9.96 7.02
C LEU A 64 0.96 10.06 6.08
N THR A 65 1.11 9.69 4.81
CA THR A 65 -0.02 9.67 3.87
C THR A 65 -1.08 8.67 4.34
N PHE A 66 -0.71 7.43 4.66
CA PHE A 66 -1.66 6.45 5.21
C PHE A 66 -2.36 6.95 6.48
N GLN A 67 -1.62 7.59 7.40
CA GLN A 67 -2.19 8.19 8.62
C GLN A 67 -3.20 9.30 8.34
N ARG A 68 -2.97 10.15 7.32
CA ARG A 68 -3.93 11.17 6.88
C ARG A 68 -5.24 10.56 6.39
N HIS A 69 -5.21 9.35 5.86
CA HIS A 69 -6.38 8.57 5.46
C HIS A 69 -6.96 7.69 6.60
N GLY A 70 -6.49 7.86 7.84
CA GLY A 70 -7.00 7.13 9.01
C GLY A 70 -6.43 5.72 9.19
N PHE A 71 -5.29 5.43 8.55
CA PHE A 71 -4.58 4.16 8.70
C PHE A 71 -3.35 4.27 9.58
N GLU A 72 -3.17 3.29 10.45
CA GLU A 72 -1.93 3.12 11.20
C GLU A 72 -1.09 2.03 10.54
N ILE A 73 0.15 2.38 10.20
CA ILE A 73 1.09 1.45 9.57
C ILE A 73 2.02 0.90 10.67
N LEU A 74 1.95 -0.41 10.89
CA LEU A 74 2.90 -1.14 11.73
C LEU A 74 4.04 -1.67 10.86
N GLU A 75 5.26 -1.59 11.40
CA GLU A 75 6.45 -2.23 10.83
C GLU A 75 6.42 -3.74 11.07
#